data_AF-A0A6P1DCQ2-F1
#
_entry.id   AF-A0A6P1DCQ2-F1
#
_cell.length_a   1.000
_cell.length_b   1.000
_cell.length_c   1.000
_cell.angle_alpha   90.00
_cell.angle_beta   90.00
_cell.angle_gamma   90.00
#
_symmetry.space_group_name_H-M   'P 1'
#
loop_
_entity.id
_entity.type
_entity.pdbx_description
1 polymer ?
#
loop_
_entity_poly.entity_id
_entity_poly.type
_entity_poly.pdbx_seq_one_letter_code
_entity_poly.pdbx_strand_id
1 'polypeptide(L)'
;MVLGCSDDAAAPTDSAAAVTISEQWAKAADSGMSAAFGQLHNGSDRTVTVVSAASPASATVELHEVVTGDDGVKVMRPKPGGFAIPANGELDLEPGGNHIMFMGLNGPLRTGSEAPVTLTFDDGSTTTFTAQVRDFPGNQENYEPGGDHGDGAAAPAHGG
;
A
#
# COMPACT_ATOMS: atom_id res chain seq x y z
N MET A 1 -17.17 51.12 -13.46
CA MET A 1 -16.19 50.21 -12.84
C MET A 1 -16.99 49.16 -12.08
N VAL A 2 -17.28 48.02 -12.71
CA VAL A 2 -17.99 46.90 -12.07
C VAL A 2 -16.94 45.83 -11.78
N LEU A 3 -16.57 45.72 -10.51
CA LEU A 3 -15.90 44.56 -9.93
C LEU A 3 -17.00 43.57 -9.56
N GLY A 4 -16.89 42.30 -9.96
CA GLY A 4 -17.91 41.32 -9.57
C GLY A 4 -17.65 39.91 -10.08
N CYS A 5 -17.04 39.11 -9.19
CA CYS A 5 -17.17 37.66 -9.07
C CYS A 5 -16.64 36.80 -10.23
N SER A 6 -15.34 36.49 -10.18
CA SER A 6 -14.85 35.16 -10.51
C SER A 6 -14.36 34.53 -9.21
N ASP A 7 -15.28 34.23 -8.31
CA ASP A 7 -15.03 33.15 -7.34
C ASP A 7 -15.16 31.87 -8.15
N ASP A 8 -14.05 31.46 -8.76
CA ASP A 8 -13.81 30.05 -9.07
C ASP A 8 -13.68 29.35 -7.71
N ALA A 9 -14.83 29.14 -7.06
CA ALA A 9 -14.92 28.27 -5.92
C ALA A 9 -14.70 26.87 -6.48
N ALA A 10 -13.44 26.46 -6.54
CA ALA A 10 -13.05 25.09 -6.81
C ALA A 10 -13.95 24.21 -5.93
N ALA A 11 -14.84 23.44 -6.56
CA ALA A 11 -15.61 22.43 -5.87
C ALA A 11 -14.62 21.57 -5.07
N PRO A 12 -14.97 21.09 -3.85
CA PRO A 12 -14.09 20.21 -3.12
C PRO A 12 -13.72 19.04 -4.03
N THR A 13 -12.46 19.00 -4.45
CA THR A 13 -11.95 17.91 -5.27
C THR A 13 -11.93 16.68 -4.38
N ASP A 14 -12.73 15.68 -4.73
CA ASP A 14 -12.70 14.37 -4.06
C ASP A 14 -11.25 13.87 -4.02
N SER A 15 -10.84 13.29 -2.90
CA SER A 15 -9.45 12.85 -2.69
C SER A 15 -8.99 11.89 -3.80
N ALA A 16 -9.90 11.03 -4.27
CA ALA A 16 -9.68 10.13 -5.40
C ALA A 16 -9.38 10.83 -6.73
N ALA A 17 -9.95 12.01 -6.97
CA ALA A 17 -9.70 12.79 -8.18
C ALA A 17 -8.43 13.63 -8.07
N ALA A 18 -8.03 13.99 -6.84
CA ALA A 18 -6.80 14.72 -6.56
C ALA A 18 -5.54 13.85 -6.59
N VAL A 19 -5.68 12.56 -6.31
CA VAL A 19 -4.55 11.62 -6.23
C VAL A 19 -4.35 10.88 -7.55
N THR A 20 -3.16 11.03 -8.11
CA THR A 20 -2.68 10.28 -9.27
C THR A 20 -1.65 9.24 -8.85
N ILE A 21 -1.60 8.11 -9.56
CA ILE A 21 -0.55 7.11 -9.37
C ILE A 21 0.31 6.99 -10.64
N SER A 22 1.62 6.89 -10.44
CA SER A 22 2.62 6.69 -11.49
C SER A 22 3.47 5.46 -11.18
N GLU A 23 4.11 4.93 -12.23
CA GLU A 23 5.06 3.81 -12.14
C GLU A 23 4.49 2.57 -11.44
N GLN A 24 3.18 2.37 -11.48
CA GLN A 24 2.51 1.32 -10.72
C GLN A 24 2.84 -0.08 -11.25
N TRP A 25 3.22 -0.97 -10.34
CA TRP A 25 3.54 -2.36 -10.65
C TRP A 25 3.23 -3.28 -9.48
N ALA A 26 3.01 -4.56 -9.77
CA ALA A 26 2.81 -5.59 -8.76
C ALA A 26 3.84 -6.71 -8.93
N LYS A 27 4.26 -7.31 -7.84
CA LYS A 27 5.19 -8.44 -7.87
C LYS A 27 4.49 -9.69 -8.40
N ALA A 28 5.14 -10.40 -9.33
CA ALA A 28 4.66 -11.70 -9.78
C ALA A 28 4.71 -12.71 -8.62
N ALA A 29 3.66 -13.53 -8.52
CA ALA A 29 3.55 -14.56 -7.49
C ALA A 29 2.59 -15.65 -7.97
N ASP A 30 2.98 -16.91 -7.79
CA ASP A 30 2.16 -18.06 -8.20
C ASP A 30 1.00 -18.31 -7.23
N SER A 31 1.21 -18.03 -5.93
CA SER A 31 0.21 -18.22 -4.88
C SER A 31 0.62 -17.48 -3.60
N GLY A 32 -0.28 -17.44 -2.61
CA GLY A 32 0.01 -16.91 -1.29
C GLY A 32 -0.09 -15.39 -1.25
N MET A 33 1.06 -14.71 -1.21
CA MET A 33 1.14 -13.26 -1.01
C MET A 33 1.87 -12.57 -2.15
N SER A 34 1.50 -11.33 -2.41
CA SER A 34 2.22 -10.42 -3.31
C SER A 34 2.14 -8.99 -2.78
N ALA A 35 2.80 -8.04 -3.44
CA ALA A 35 2.72 -6.63 -3.13
C ALA A 35 2.61 -5.78 -4.41
N ALA A 36 1.91 -4.66 -4.30
CA ALA A 36 1.86 -3.60 -5.30
C ALA A 36 2.60 -2.35 -4.80
N PHE A 37 3.20 -1.68 -5.78
CA PHE A 37 4.15 -0.59 -5.66
C PHE A 37 3.84 0.48 -6.72
N GLY A 38 4.40 1.67 -6.56
CA GLY A 38 4.17 2.84 -7.41
C GLY A 38 4.36 4.12 -6.63
N GLN A 39 4.08 5.27 -7.24
CA GLN A 39 4.18 6.57 -6.58
C GLN A 39 2.83 7.26 -6.62
N LEU A 40 2.34 7.67 -5.44
CA LEU A 40 1.10 8.42 -5.29
C LEU A 40 1.43 9.91 -5.19
N HIS A 41 0.82 10.73 -6.03
CA HIS A 41 0.96 12.19 -6.01
C HIS A 41 -0.40 12.83 -5.71
N ASN A 42 -0.44 13.69 -4.70
CA ASN A 42 -1.62 14.43 -4.30
C ASN A 42 -1.56 15.87 -4.84
N GLY A 43 -2.33 16.15 -5.88
CA GLY A 43 -2.41 17.48 -6.49
C GLY A 43 -3.36 18.45 -5.80
N SER A 44 -3.86 18.14 -4.60
CA SER A 44 -4.73 19.04 -3.83
C SER A 44 -3.98 19.84 -2.77
N ASP A 45 -4.63 20.89 -2.25
CA ASP A 45 -4.11 21.76 -1.19
C ASP A 45 -4.37 21.24 0.23
N ARG A 46 -4.81 19.98 0.35
CA ARG A 46 -5.07 19.31 1.63
C ARG A 46 -4.33 17.97 1.69
N THR A 47 -4.01 17.52 2.89
CA THR A 47 -3.55 16.14 3.09
C THR A 47 -4.69 15.18 2.74
N VAL A 48 -4.35 14.13 2.00
CA VAL A 48 -5.24 13.03 1.64
C VAL A 48 -4.73 11.75 2.29
N THR A 49 -5.60 10.93 2.86
CA THR A 49 -5.19 9.66 3.48
C THR A 49 -5.83 8.47 2.78
N VAL A 50 -5.01 7.54 2.28
CA VAL A 50 -5.48 6.23 1.82
C VAL A 50 -5.72 5.35 3.05
N VAL A 51 -6.95 4.92 3.27
CA VAL A 51 -7.33 4.15 4.47
C VAL A 51 -7.47 2.66 4.21
N SER A 52 -7.72 2.26 2.96
CA SER A 52 -7.78 0.86 2.57
C SER A 52 -7.52 0.66 1.08
N ALA A 53 -7.22 -0.58 0.71
CA ALA A 53 -7.12 -1.02 -0.68
C ALA A 53 -7.90 -2.31 -0.87
N ALA A 54 -8.34 -2.57 -2.10
CA ALA A 54 -9.03 -3.80 -2.50
C ALA A 54 -8.61 -4.22 -3.91
N SER A 55 -8.69 -5.51 -4.21
CA SER A 55 -8.41 -6.04 -5.54
C SER A 55 -9.13 -7.38 -5.75
N PRO A 56 -9.67 -7.65 -6.96
CA PRO A 56 -10.19 -8.99 -7.29
C PRO A 56 -9.10 -10.07 -7.31
N ALA A 57 -7.82 -9.69 -7.38
CA ALA A 57 -6.71 -10.64 -7.40
C ALA A 57 -6.48 -11.35 -6.05
N SER A 58 -7.01 -10.82 -4.95
CA SER A 58 -6.75 -11.31 -3.58
C SER A 58 -8.01 -11.28 -2.73
N ALA A 59 -8.13 -12.20 -1.78
CA ALA A 59 -9.24 -12.18 -0.82
C ALA A 59 -9.15 -10.99 0.14
N THR A 60 -7.94 -10.69 0.59
CA THR A 60 -7.63 -9.57 1.49
C THR A 60 -6.52 -8.73 0.89
N VAL A 61 -6.61 -7.41 1.05
CA VAL A 61 -5.56 -6.45 0.68
C VAL A 61 -5.35 -5.51 1.85
N GLU A 62 -4.08 -5.29 2.21
CA GLU A 62 -3.69 -4.51 3.38
C GLU A 62 -2.66 -3.45 3.01
N LEU A 63 -2.64 -2.36 3.77
CA LEU A 63 -1.61 -1.31 3.66
C LEU A 63 -0.49 -1.65 4.65
N HIS A 64 0.73 -1.81 4.18
CA HIS A 64 1.88 -2.21 4.99
C HIS A 64 3.00 -1.18 4.90
N GLU A 65 3.79 -1.10 5.96
CA GLU A 65 5.04 -0.33 6.00
C GLU A 65 6.17 -1.22 6.48
N VAL A 66 7.38 -0.91 6.02
CA VAL A 66 8.60 -1.48 6.58
C VAL A 66 9.17 -0.48 7.57
N VAL A 67 9.40 -0.93 8.80
CA VAL A 67 10.05 -0.15 9.85
C VAL A 67 11.36 -0.82 10.24
N THR A 68 12.39 -0.02 10.49
CA THR A 68 13.66 -0.52 11.03
C THR A 68 13.56 -0.52 12.55
N GLY A 69 13.68 -1.71 13.16
CA GLY A 69 13.77 -1.87 14.60
C GLY A 69 15.07 -1.30 15.17
N ASP A 70 15.12 -1.15 16.50
CA ASP A 70 16.29 -0.64 17.22
C ASP A 70 17.55 -1.53 17.06
N ASP A 71 17.35 -2.79 16.68
CA ASP A 71 18.37 -3.79 16.36
C ASP A 71 18.87 -3.72 14.90
N GLY A 72 18.32 -2.79 14.10
CA GLY A 72 18.62 -2.64 12.68
C GLY A 72 17.88 -3.65 11.77
N VAL A 73 16.98 -4.47 12.33
CA VAL A 73 16.19 -5.42 11.55
C VAL A 73 15.03 -4.69 10.89
N LYS A 74 14.82 -4.96 9.60
CA LYS A 74 13.66 -4.46 8.85
C LYS A 74 12.48 -5.38 9.08
N VAL A 75 11.41 -4.82 9.64
CA VAL A 75 10.16 -5.53 9.94
C VAL A 75 9.04 -4.94 9.09
N MET A 76 8.38 -5.79 8.34
CA MET A 76 7.16 -5.44 7.60
C MET A 76 5.94 -5.59 8.51
N ARG A 77 5.10 -4.55 8.59
CA ARG A 77 3.90 -4.55 9.43
C ARG A 77 2.71 -3.82 8.78
N PRO A 78 1.46 -4.18 9.14
CA PRO A 78 0.28 -3.42 8.74
C PRO A 78 0.30 -1.98 9.28
N LYS A 79 -0.21 -1.04 8.48
CA LYS A 79 -0.33 0.38 8.81
C LYS A 79 -1.81 0.78 8.92
N PRO A 80 -2.46 0.54 10.08
CA PRO A 80 -3.89 0.79 10.25
C PRO A 80 -4.27 2.27 10.18
N GLY A 81 -3.31 3.19 10.39
CA GLY A 81 -3.50 4.63 10.20
C GLY A 81 -3.57 5.06 8.72
N GLY A 82 -3.35 4.12 7.79
CA GLY A 82 -3.33 4.41 6.36
C GLY A 82 -2.08 5.14 5.90
N PHE A 83 -2.12 5.57 4.65
CA PHE A 83 -1.05 6.34 4.02
C PHE A 83 -1.46 7.79 3.82
N ALA A 84 -0.89 8.69 4.62
CA ALA A 84 -1.09 10.12 4.47
C ALA A 84 -0.16 10.68 3.38
N ILE A 85 -0.74 11.38 2.41
CA ILE A 85 -0.04 12.07 1.33
C ILE A 85 -0.25 13.57 1.56
N PRO A 86 0.82 14.35 1.85
CA PRO A 86 0.68 15.78 2.11
C PRO A 86 0.14 16.53 0.89
N ALA A 87 -0.41 17.73 1.13
CA ALA A 87 -0.86 18.62 0.07
C ALA A 87 0.28 18.91 -0.93
N ASN A 88 0.00 18.84 -2.22
CA ASN A 88 0.99 19.00 -3.30
C ASN A 88 2.24 18.11 -3.11
N GLY A 89 2.06 16.93 -2.51
CA GLY A 89 3.13 16.04 -2.12
C GLY A 89 2.98 14.64 -2.66
N GLU A 90 3.97 13.81 -2.37
CA GLU A 90 4.11 12.47 -2.93
C GLU A 90 4.33 11.43 -1.83
N LEU A 91 3.98 10.18 -2.15
CA LEU A 91 4.26 9.02 -1.34
C LEU A 91 4.73 7.88 -2.25
N ASP A 92 5.96 7.41 -2.00
CA ASP A 92 6.50 6.25 -2.66
C ASP A 92 6.02 4.96 -1.99
N LEU A 93 5.48 4.07 -2.82
CA LEU A 93 5.19 2.68 -2.50
C LEU A 93 6.31 1.83 -3.13
N GLU A 94 7.27 1.40 -2.33
CA GLU A 94 8.46 0.70 -2.81
C GLU A 94 8.84 -0.49 -1.92
N PRO A 95 9.56 -1.49 -2.46
CA PRO A 95 10.15 -2.55 -1.66
C PRO A 95 11.11 -1.94 -0.65
N GLY A 96 10.89 -2.12 0.66
CA GLY A 96 11.69 -1.46 1.69
C GLY A 96 10.99 -0.35 2.43
N GLY A 97 9.80 0.04 1.98
CA GLY A 97 9.02 1.13 2.55
C GLY A 97 7.53 0.79 2.60
N ASN A 98 6.69 1.78 2.27
CA ASN A 98 5.24 1.59 2.20
C ASN A 98 4.90 0.72 0.99
N HIS A 99 3.90 -0.16 1.09
CA HIS A 99 3.43 -0.96 -0.03
C HIS A 99 2.03 -1.52 0.24
N ILE A 100 1.35 -1.97 -0.82
CA ILE A 100 0.02 -2.57 -0.74
C ILE A 100 0.19 -4.08 -0.80
N MET A 101 -0.11 -4.78 0.28
CA MET A 101 0.08 -6.23 0.38
C MET A 101 -1.20 -6.97 -0.03
N PHE A 102 -1.07 -7.93 -0.95
CA PHE A 102 -2.12 -8.88 -1.29
C PHE A 102 -1.99 -10.11 -0.38
N MET A 103 -2.98 -10.31 0.47
CA MET A 103 -3.07 -11.43 1.40
C MET A 103 -4.02 -12.50 0.86
N GLY A 104 -3.46 -13.64 0.43
CA GLY A 104 -4.25 -14.76 -0.08
C GLY A 104 -4.72 -14.52 -1.53
N LEU A 105 -3.79 -14.62 -2.47
CA LEU A 105 -4.08 -14.52 -3.90
C LEU A 105 -5.12 -15.57 -4.34
N ASN A 106 -6.15 -15.12 -5.07
CA ASN A 106 -7.19 -15.98 -5.65
C ASN A 106 -6.66 -16.80 -6.85
N GLY A 107 -5.54 -16.38 -7.41
CA GLY A 107 -4.86 -17.04 -8.53
C GLY A 107 -3.48 -16.40 -8.80
N PRO A 108 -2.69 -16.98 -9.70
CA PRO A 108 -1.33 -16.50 -9.96
C PRO A 108 -1.32 -15.12 -10.62
N LEU A 109 -0.52 -14.21 -10.08
CA LEU A 109 -0.14 -12.95 -10.71
C LEU A 109 1.05 -13.22 -11.64
N ARG A 110 0.79 -13.32 -12.95
CA ARG A 110 1.81 -13.65 -13.95
C ARG A 110 2.46 -12.40 -14.51
N THR A 111 3.77 -12.41 -14.71
CA THR A 111 4.50 -11.33 -15.39
C THR A 111 3.83 -10.95 -16.72
N GLY A 112 3.67 -9.66 -16.96
CA GLY A 112 3.01 -9.10 -18.14
C GLY A 112 1.48 -9.08 -18.07
N SER A 113 0.88 -9.63 -17.01
CA SER A 113 -0.54 -9.43 -16.70
C SER A 113 -0.77 -8.12 -15.92
N GLU A 114 -2.03 -7.79 -15.73
CA GLU A 114 -2.48 -6.57 -15.08
C GLU A 114 -3.24 -6.91 -13.80
N ALA A 115 -2.94 -6.21 -12.71
CA ALA A 115 -3.62 -6.36 -11.42
C ALA A 115 -4.33 -5.05 -11.06
N PRO A 116 -5.68 -4.97 -11.16
CA PRO A 116 -6.42 -3.78 -10.74
C PRO A 116 -6.43 -3.67 -9.21
N VAL A 117 -6.19 -2.47 -8.69
CA VAL A 117 -6.20 -2.14 -7.26
C VAL A 117 -7.06 -0.89 -7.06
N THR A 118 -8.05 -0.98 -6.18
CA THR A 118 -8.90 0.12 -5.77
C THR A 118 -8.44 0.65 -4.43
N LEU A 119 -8.10 1.93 -4.36
CA LEU A 119 -7.79 2.65 -3.12
C LEU A 119 -9.06 3.34 -2.62
N THR A 120 -9.25 3.32 -1.30
CA THR A 120 -10.29 4.10 -0.61
C THR A 120 -9.62 5.15 0.25
N PHE A 121 -10.13 6.38 0.19
CA PHE A 121 -9.61 7.52 0.94
C PHE A 121 -10.45 7.83 2.18
N ASP A 122 -9.95 8.68 3.07
CA ASP A 122 -10.61 9.05 4.33
C ASP A 122 -11.97 9.75 4.13
N ASP A 123 -12.18 10.40 2.99
CA ASP A 123 -13.44 11.02 2.60
C ASP A 123 -14.46 10.01 2.01
N GLY A 124 -14.09 8.74 1.91
CA GLY A 124 -14.91 7.67 1.33
C GLY A 124 -14.88 7.60 -0.19
N SER A 125 -14.17 8.51 -0.86
CA SER A 125 -13.94 8.41 -2.30
C SER A 125 -13.01 7.25 -2.64
N THR A 126 -13.08 6.76 -3.87
CA THR A 126 -12.26 5.62 -4.32
C THR A 126 -11.66 5.89 -5.69
N THR A 127 -10.40 5.50 -5.88
CA THR A 127 -9.74 5.49 -7.20
C THR A 127 -9.23 4.09 -7.51
N THR A 128 -9.30 3.67 -8.78
CA THR A 128 -8.78 2.37 -9.22
C THR A 128 -7.64 2.58 -10.19
N PHE A 129 -6.53 1.89 -9.93
CA PHE A 129 -5.39 1.85 -10.84
C PHE A 129 -5.06 0.42 -11.24
N THR A 130 -4.43 0.29 -12.39
CA THR A 130 -3.98 -0.99 -12.93
C THR A 130 -2.47 -1.11 -12.78
N ALA A 131 -2.02 -2.05 -11.95
CA ALA A 131 -0.61 -2.34 -11.74
C ALA A 131 -0.10 -3.37 -12.75
N GLN A 132 1.02 -3.08 -13.43
CA GLN A 132 1.66 -4.05 -14.31
C GLN A 132 2.39 -5.10 -13.47
N VAL A 133 2.06 -6.38 -13.67
CA VAL A 133 2.71 -7.46 -12.95
C VAL A 133 4.10 -7.70 -13.54
N ARG A 134 5.14 -7.67 -12.69
CA ARG A 134 6.54 -7.82 -13.08
C ARG A 134 7.26 -8.80 -12.18
N ASP A 135 8.26 -9.47 -12.72
CA ASP A 135 9.16 -10.31 -11.92
C ASP A 135 10.06 -9.40 -11.08
N PHE A 136 10.18 -9.72 -9.78
CA PHE A 136 11.05 -8.99 -8.86
C PHE A 136 11.70 -9.97 -7.88
N PRO A 137 13.04 -10.08 -7.86
CA PRO A 137 13.75 -11.07 -7.04
C PRO A 137 13.66 -10.85 -5.52
N GLY A 138 13.01 -9.77 -5.07
CA GLY A 138 12.77 -9.50 -3.65
C GLY A 138 13.93 -8.76 -2.97
N ASN A 139 13.58 -8.02 -1.93
CA ASN A 139 14.45 -7.51 -0.89
C ASN A 139 14.37 -8.47 0.32
N GLN A 140 15.47 -8.67 1.04
CA GLN A 140 15.58 -9.64 2.15
C GLN A 140 14.84 -9.13 3.42
N GLU A 141 13.51 -9.01 3.37
CA GLU A 141 12.69 -8.47 4.45
C GLU A 141 12.00 -9.57 5.24
N ASN A 142 12.03 -9.46 6.57
CA ASN A 142 11.37 -10.41 7.45
C ASN A 142 9.91 -9.99 7.65
N TYR A 143 8.98 -10.90 7.36
CA TYR A 143 7.56 -10.72 7.62
C TYR A 143 7.21 -11.32 8.98
N GLU A 144 6.77 -10.49 9.92
CA GLU A 144 6.32 -10.93 11.23
C GLU A 144 4.81 -10.68 11.35
N PRO A 145 3.95 -11.70 11.13
CA PRO A 145 2.52 -11.54 11.38
C PRO A 145 2.33 -11.25 12.87
N GLY A 146 1.59 -10.17 13.19
CA GLY A 146 1.35 -9.72 14.56
C GLY A 146 0.94 -10.89 15.46
N GLY A 147 1.77 -11.15 16.48
CA GLY A 147 1.71 -12.36 17.29
C GLY A 147 0.42 -12.49 18.10
N ASP A 148 -0.22 -13.66 17.97
CA ASP A 148 -1.08 -14.23 19.00
C ASP A 148 -0.30 -15.39 19.66
N HIS A 149 -0.18 -15.33 20.99
CA HIS A 149 0.57 -16.27 21.81
C HIS A 149 -0.23 -17.56 22.09
N GLY A 150 0.34 -18.70 21.72
CA GLY A 150 -0.01 -20.06 22.18
C GLY A 150 0.62 -21.04 21.19
N ASP A 151 1.54 -21.94 21.53
CA ASP A 151 1.59 -22.82 22.69
C ASP A 151 3.05 -23.20 23.00
N GLY A 152 3.31 -23.48 24.28
CA GLY A 152 4.63 -23.88 24.76
C GLY A 152 5.05 -25.27 24.27
N ALA A 153 6.34 -25.40 23.97
CA ALA A 153 7.03 -26.68 23.98
C ALA A 153 8.47 -26.49 24.47
N ALA A 154 8.79 -27.24 25.53
CA ALA A 154 10.00 -27.17 26.31
C ALA A 154 11.28 -27.40 25.51
N ALA A 155 12.32 -26.63 25.82
CA ALA A 155 13.69 -26.95 25.46
C ALA A 155 14.21 -28.10 26.34
N PRO A 156 14.82 -29.17 25.77
CA PRO A 156 15.71 -29.99 26.56
C PRO A 156 17.10 -29.35 26.61
N ALA A 157 17.62 -29.24 27.83
CA ALA A 157 19.00 -28.87 28.12
C ALA A 157 19.97 -29.96 27.66
N HIS A 158 21.11 -29.58 27.09
CA HIS A 158 22.30 -30.43 27.13
C HIS A 158 23.56 -29.58 27.32
N GLY A 159 24.15 -29.69 28.52
CA GLY A 159 25.54 -29.40 28.78
C GLY A 159 26.44 -30.60 28.45
N GLY A 160 27.73 -30.32 28.35
CA GLY A 160 28.83 -31.27 28.15
C GLY A 160 30.09 -30.53 27.74
#